data_AF-A0A261BG72-F1
#
_entry.id   AF-A0A261BG72-F1
#
_cell.length_a   1.000
_cell.length_b   1.000
_cell.length_c   1.000
_cell.angle_alpha   90.00
_cell.angle_beta   90.00
_cell.angle_gamma   90.00
#
_symmetry.space_group_name_H-M   'P 1'
#
loop_
_entity.id
_entity.type
_entity.pdbx_description
1 polymer ?
#
loop_
_entity_poly.entity_id
_entity_poly.type
_entity_poly.pdbx_seq_one_letter_code
_entity_poly.pdbx_strand_id
1 'polypeptide(L)'
;NYNINLEEKVKEMSKCDNLTSGMDYMYTVISIGQGLTIPQIESVEEQLNMTIDKFPGLIIPEQSKVGCAEIECEGKDNIQDHVMCLTGPKSEFRYEDLKTGPPGSECPNGKGENGLCISEEEIISNGFGPKEDLENREPKGGEEENSSSYGIYGLVFCFIFMMSGLGE
;
A
#
# COMPACT_ATOMS: atom_id res chain seq x y z
N ASN A 1 -1.28 0.90 -2.24
CA ASN A 1 -2.24 1.13 -3.33
C ASN A 1 -1.48 1.31 -4.65
N TYR A 2 -1.93 0.71 -5.73
CA TYR A 2 -1.28 0.88 -7.03
C TYR A 2 -1.69 2.23 -7.66
N ASN A 3 -0.74 2.99 -8.17
CA ASN A 3 -0.97 4.33 -8.71
C ASN A 3 -0.54 4.42 -10.18
N ILE A 4 -1.52 4.60 -11.07
CA ILE A 4 -1.29 4.64 -12.51
C ILE A 4 -0.48 5.87 -12.95
N ASN A 5 -0.62 7.01 -12.27
CA ASN A 5 0.14 8.22 -12.60
C ASN A 5 1.63 8.03 -12.28
N LEU A 6 1.94 7.32 -11.20
CA LEU A 6 3.32 6.94 -10.87
C LEU A 6 3.87 5.96 -11.90
N GLU A 7 3.09 4.99 -12.38
CA GLU A 7 3.49 4.08 -13.47
C GLU A 7 3.77 4.85 -14.77
N GLU A 8 2.87 5.74 -15.20
CA GLU A 8 3.06 6.57 -16.40
C GLU A 8 4.33 7.41 -16.28
N LYS A 9 4.59 7.96 -15.09
CA LYS A 9 5.81 8.70 -14.80
C LYS A 9 7.08 7.83 -14.87
N VAL A 10 7.02 6.56 -14.47
CA VAL A 10 8.13 5.63 -14.73
C VAL A 10 8.34 5.43 -16.23
N LYS A 11 7.27 5.28 -17.01
CA LYS A 11 7.37 5.08 -18.47
C LYS A 11 7.99 6.30 -19.17
N GLU A 12 7.80 7.50 -18.64
CA GLU A 12 8.50 8.71 -19.09
C GLU A 12 10.02 8.64 -18.78
N MET A 13 10.40 7.99 -17.68
CA MET A 13 11.78 7.70 -17.27
C MET A 13 12.25 6.32 -17.79
N SER A 14 12.06 6.06 -19.08
CA SER A 14 12.31 4.75 -19.70
C SER A 14 13.78 4.26 -19.68
N LYS A 15 14.72 5.09 -19.21
CA LYS A 15 16.16 4.78 -19.16
C LYS A 15 16.80 5.05 -17.80
N CYS A 16 17.83 4.26 -17.46
CA CYS A 16 18.61 4.40 -16.21
C CYS A 16 19.42 5.71 -16.07
N ASP A 17 19.58 6.51 -17.11
CA ASP A 17 20.46 7.69 -17.09
C ASP A 17 19.85 8.93 -16.41
N ASN A 18 18.52 8.98 -16.27
CA ASN A 18 17.77 10.14 -15.78
C ASN A 18 16.86 9.82 -14.58
N LEU A 19 17.26 8.85 -13.75
CA LEU A 19 16.49 8.45 -12.59
C LEU A 19 16.60 9.49 -11.49
N THR A 20 15.46 10.03 -11.05
CA THR A 20 15.42 11.03 -9.99
C THR A 20 14.21 10.82 -9.10
N SER A 21 14.41 10.97 -7.78
CA SER A 21 13.30 11.11 -6.84
C SER A 21 12.66 12.49 -7.04
N GLY A 22 11.35 12.57 -6.88
CA GLY A 22 10.62 13.84 -6.93
C GLY A 22 10.35 14.40 -5.55
N MET A 23 9.52 15.44 -5.48
CA MET A 23 9.09 16.02 -4.20
C MET A 23 8.13 15.11 -3.43
N ASP A 24 7.45 14.20 -4.13
CA ASP A 24 6.36 13.36 -3.62
C ASP A 24 6.55 11.87 -3.93
N TYR A 25 7.75 11.47 -4.38
CA TYR A 25 8.07 10.07 -4.59
C TYR A 25 9.57 9.78 -4.55
N MET A 26 9.90 8.54 -4.21
CA MET A 26 11.24 7.94 -4.35
C MET A 26 11.25 6.94 -5.49
N TYR A 27 12.36 6.84 -6.22
CA TYR A 27 12.55 5.75 -7.17
C TYR A 27 13.26 4.55 -6.54
N THR A 28 13.01 3.37 -7.07
CA THR A 28 13.72 2.13 -6.73
C THR A 28 13.86 1.30 -8.01
N VAL A 29 15.08 0.88 -8.32
CA VAL A 29 15.37 0.02 -9.49
C VAL A 29 15.60 -1.40 -9.03
N ILE A 30 14.91 -2.34 -9.67
CA ILE A 30 14.94 -3.77 -9.36
C ILE A 30 15.45 -4.48 -10.61
N SER A 31 16.56 -5.24 -10.50
CA SER A 31 16.99 -6.14 -11.56
C SER A 31 16.28 -7.48 -11.43
N ILE A 32 15.48 -7.86 -12.42
CA ILE A 32 14.74 -9.14 -12.41
C ILE A 32 15.71 -10.32 -12.60
N GLY A 33 16.76 -10.14 -13.41
CA GLY A 33 17.72 -11.19 -13.77
C GLY A 33 18.63 -11.66 -12.64
N GLN A 34 18.82 -10.85 -11.59
CA GLN A 34 19.64 -11.23 -10.44
C GLN A 34 18.88 -12.04 -9.39
N GLY A 35 17.55 -12.13 -9.51
CA GLY A 35 16.67 -12.62 -8.45
C GLY A 35 16.78 -11.75 -7.19
N LEU A 36 15.72 -11.75 -6.36
CA LEU A 36 15.87 -11.35 -4.96
C LEU A 36 16.68 -12.43 -4.26
N THR A 37 18.00 -12.42 -4.46
CA THR A 37 18.91 -13.22 -3.64
C THR A 37 18.71 -12.76 -2.22
N ILE A 38 17.99 -13.57 -1.44
CA ILE A 38 17.93 -13.43 0.01
C ILE A 38 19.24 -14.05 0.49
N PRO A 39 20.27 -13.25 0.85
CA PRO A 39 21.46 -13.82 1.47
C PRO A 39 21.06 -14.64 2.70
N GLN A 40 21.88 -15.59 3.13
CA GLN A 40 21.66 -16.22 4.43
C GLN A 40 21.80 -15.14 5.50
N ILE A 41 20.68 -14.63 5.97
CA ILE A 41 20.65 -13.51 6.89
C ILE A 41 20.85 -14.07 8.30
N GLU A 42 21.90 -13.63 8.98
CA GLU A 42 22.23 -14.13 10.31
C GLU A 42 21.42 -13.39 11.40
N SER A 43 20.89 -12.20 11.09
CA SER A 43 20.11 -11.39 12.04
C SER A 43 19.06 -10.47 11.38
N VAL A 44 18.03 -10.11 12.13
CA VAL A 44 17.01 -9.13 11.72
C VAL A 44 17.62 -7.77 11.39
N GLU A 45 18.68 -7.37 12.08
CA GLU A 45 19.38 -6.10 11.84
C GLU A 45 20.10 -6.10 10.48
N GLU A 46 20.77 -7.19 10.15
CA GLU A 46 21.41 -7.35 8.84
C GLU A 46 20.37 -7.34 7.71
N GLN A 47 19.23 -8.03 7.91
CA GLN A 47 18.11 -7.99 6.96
C GLN A 47 17.60 -6.57 6.75
N LEU A 48 17.41 -5.84 7.84
CA LEU A 48 16.94 -4.46 7.79
C LEU A 48 17.93 -3.58 7.03
N ASN A 49 19.21 -3.64 7.36
CA ASN A 49 20.24 -2.84 6.68
C ASN A 49 20.34 -3.15 5.19
N MET A 50 20.30 -4.43 4.81
CA MET A 50 20.28 -4.82 3.39
C MET A 50 19.01 -4.35 2.67
N THR A 51 17.87 -4.35 3.36
CA THR A 51 16.60 -3.89 2.78
C THR A 51 16.60 -2.36 2.63
N ILE A 52 17.14 -1.63 3.62
CA ILE A 52 17.32 -0.17 3.54
C ILE A 52 18.24 0.19 2.36
N ASP A 53 19.36 -0.51 2.20
CA ASP A 53 20.32 -0.25 1.12
C ASP A 53 19.73 -0.51 -0.27
N LYS A 54 19.05 -1.64 -0.45
CA LYS A 54 18.50 -2.02 -1.76
C LYS A 54 17.17 -1.35 -2.10
N PHE A 55 16.32 -1.12 -1.11
CA PHE A 55 14.91 -0.77 -1.30
C PHE A 55 14.43 0.34 -0.36
N PRO A 56 15.16 1.48 -0.24
CA PRO A 56 14.85 2.51 0.75
C PRO A 56 13.44 3.09 0.57
N GLY A 57 12.99 3.23 -0.67
CA GLY A 57 11.65 3.74 -0.99
C GLY A 57 10.51 2.77 -0.66
N LEU A 58 10.76 1.47 -0.49
CA LEU A 58 9.72 0.44 -0.28
C LEU A 58 9.46 0.11 1.18
N ILE A 59 10.31 0.57 2.10
CA ILE A 59 10.24 0.21 3.53
C ILE A 59 9.75 1.33 4.44
N ILE A 60 9.61 2.55 3.92
CA ILE A 60 9.09 3.68 4.69
C ILE A 60 7.60 3.41 4.97
N PRO A 61 7.17 3.28 6.24
CA PRO A 61 5.79 2.87 6.57
C PRO A 61 4.71 3.83 6.05
N GLU A 62 5.08 5.08 5.78
CA GLU A 62 4.19 6.14 5.32
C GLU A 62 4.02 6.14 3.79
N GLN A 63 4.80 5.34 3.05
CA GLN A 63 4.59 5.13 1.62
C GLN A 63 3.30 4.33 1.42
N SER A 64 2.37 4.90 0.67
CA SER A 64 1.03 4.32 0.47
C SER A 64 0.70 4.07 -1.00
N LYS A 65 1.50 4.64 -1.91
CA LYS A 65 1.32 4.58 -3.36
C LYS A 65 2.55 3.99 -4.02
N VAL A 66 2.34 3.12 -5.00
CA VAL A 66 3.41 2.55 -5.83
C VAL A 66 2.96 2.47 -7.29
N GLY A 67 3.84 2.81 -8.22
CA GLY A 67 3.65 2.55 -9.65
C GLY A 67 4.97 2.07 -10.24
N CYS A 68 4.92 1.03 -11.08
CA CYS A 68 6.13 0.40 -11.62
C CYS A 68 6.02 0.17 -13.12
N ALA A 69 7.13 0.30 -13.83
CA ALA A 69 7.23 -0.12 -15.22
C ALA A 69 8.63 -0.66 -15.53
N GLU A 70 8.71 -1.43 -16.60
CA GLU A 70 9.99 -1.88 -17.15
C GLU A 70 10.77 -0.67 -17.71
N ILE A 71 12.08 -0.68 -17.49
CA ILE A 71 13.01 0.33 -18.00
C ILE A 71 14.22 -0.34 -18.67
N GLU A 72 14.84 0.36 -19.61
CA GLU A 72 16.03 -0.11 -20.30
C GLU A 72 17.28 0.55 -19.70
N CYS A 73 18.28 -0.24 -19.32
CA CYS A 73 19.54 0.26 -18.80
C CYS A 73 20.68 -0.21 -19.71
N GLU A 74 21.35 0.73 -20.38
CA GLU A 74 22.40 0.39 -21.35
C GLU A 74 23.67 -0.12 -20.62
N GLY A 75 24.06 -1.37 -20.89
CA GLY A 75 25.25 -2.02 -20.30
C GLY A 75 25.89 -3.03 -21.28
N LYS A 76 27.21 -3.22 -21.18
CA LYS A 76 28.02 -4.02 -22.15
C LYS A 76 27.66 -5.49 -22.25
N ASP A 77 26.96 -6.04 -21.26
CA ASP A 77 26.42 -7.38 -21.30
C ASP A 77 25.11 -7.39 -20.52
N ASN A 78 24.08 -7.98 -21.12
CA ASN A 78 22.81 -8.42 -20.54
C ASN A 78 21.63 -7.45 -20.64
N ILE A 79 20.68 -7.89 -21.48
CA ILE A 79 19.24 -7.76 -21.37
C ILE A 79 18.83 -8.23 -19.97
N GLN A 80 19.07 -7.43 -18.93
CA GLN A 80 18.41 -7.62 -17.64
C GLN A 80 17.19 -6.73 -17.67
N ASP A 81 16.01 -7.35 -17.64
CA ASP A 81 14.77 -6.61 -17.49
C ASP A 81 14.83 -5.90 -16.14
N HIS A 82 14.96 -4.58 -16.19
CA HIS A 82 14.94 -3.72 -15.02
C HIS A 82 13.52 -3.23 -14.83
N VAL A 83 13.02 -3.30 -13.59
CA VAL A 83 11.77 -2.66 -13.21
C VAL A 83 12.11 -1.47 -12.34
N MET A 84 11.59 -0.31 -12.70
CA MET A 84 11.63 0.86 -11.84
C MET A 84 10.26 1.01 -11.18
N CYS A 85 10.26 1.26 -9.88
CA CYS A 85 9.09 1.61 -9.11
C CYS A 85 9.27 3.01 -8.53
N LEU A 86 8.19 3.79 -8.52
CA LEU A 86 8.07 5.01 -7.74
C LEU A 86 7.17 4.76 -6.54
N THR A 87 7.58 5.20 -5.35
CA THR A 87 6.79 5.11 -4.12
C THR A 87 6.60 6.47 -3.49
N GLY A 88 5.37 6.78 -3.07
CA GLY A 88 4.99 8.08 -2.51
C GLY A 88 4.13 7.99 -1.25
N PRO A 89 4.13 9.05 -0.40
CA PRO A 89 4.53 10.41 -0.75
C PRO A 89 5.94 10.85 -0.33
N LYS A 90 6.72 10.02 0.37
CA LYS A 90 8.05 10.44 0.87
C LYS A 90 9.07 10.46 -0.26
N SER A 91 9.89 11.50 -0.30
CA SER A 91 10.95 11.72 -1.30
C SER A 91 12.33 11.22 -0.88
N GLU A 92 12.51 10.93 0.41
CA GLU A 92 13.75 10.44 0.99
C GLU A 92 13.47 9.46 2.14
N PHE A 93 14.40 8.54 2.36
CA PHE A 93 14.38 7.64 3.51
C PHE A 93 15.13 8.29 4.68
N ARG A 94 14.54 8.25 5.86
CA ARG A 94 15.20 8.60 7.11
C ARG A 94 15.01 7.47 8.11
N TYR A 95 16.04 7.19 8.90
CA TYR A 95 15.94 6.17 9.96
C TYR A 95 14.82 6.49 10.95
N GLU A 96 14.51 7.77 11.17
CA GLU A 96 13.41 8.21 12.02
C GLU A 96 12.02 7.87 11.47
N ASP A 97 11.90 7.56 10.18
CA ASP A 97 10.63 7.11 9.59
C ASP A 97 10.29 5.67 10.01
N LEU A 98 11.28 4.90 10.47
CA LEU A 98 11.07 3.54 11.00
C LEU A 98 10.49 3.62 12.41
N LYS A 99 9.29 3.06 12.57
CA LYS A 99 8.57 2.99 13.85
C LYS A 99 8.61 1.56 14.38
N THR A 100 8.90 1.42 15.67
CA THR A 100 8.90 0.13 16.37
C THR A 100 7.63 0.00 17.20
N GLY A 101 6.96 -1.14 17.09
CA GLY A 101 5.75 -1.44 17.86
C GLY A 101 4.96 -2.59 17.25
N PRO A 102 3.81 -2.96 17.84
CA PRO A 102 2.90 -3.92 17.23
C PRO A 102 2.44 -3.43 15.84
N PRO A 103 2.36 -4.30 14.83
CA PRO A 103 1.86 -3.92 13.51
C PRO A 103 0.51 -3.19 13.57
N GLY A 104 0.49 -2.03 12.94
CA GLY A 104 -0.67 -1.17 12.84
C GLY A 104 -1.06 -0.37 14.09
N SER A 105 -0.25 -0.37 15.16
CA SER A 105 -0.53 0.43 16.36
C SER A 105 -0.51 1.94 16.12
N GLU A 106 0.26 2.38 15.12
CA GLU A 106 0.44 3.80 14.76
C GLU A 106 -0.36 4.20 13.51
N CYS A 107 -1.31 3.37 13.05
CA CYS A 107 -2.08 3.70 11.86
C CYS A 107 -3.07 4.83 12.14
N PRO A 108 -3.00 5.96 11.41
CA PRO A 108 -3.88 7.11 11.66
C PRO A 108 -5.35 6.78 11.41
N ASN A 109 -5.61 5.84 10.50
CA ASN A 109 -6.95 5.47 10.04
C ASN A 109 -7.36 4.07 10.49
N GLY A 110 -6.68 3.53 11.50
CA GLY A 110 -6.83 2.15 11.93
C GLY A 110 -6.09 1.15 11.03
N LYS A 111 -6.10 -0.11 11.48
CA LYS A 111 -5.37 -1.21 10.85
C LYS A 111 -6.34 -2.17 10.16
N GLY A 112 -5.93 -2.68 9.00
CA GLY A 112 -6.58 -3.80 8.35
C GLY A 112 -6.33 -5.12 9.08
N GLU A 113 -7.04 -6.16 8.66
CA GLU A 113 -6.90 -7.51 9.23
C GLU A 113 -5.48 -8.10 9.07
N ASN A 114 -4.75 -7.64 8.05
CA ASN A 114 -3.36 -8.01 7.76
C ASN A 114 -2.32 -7.22 8.58
N GLY A 115 -2.75 -6.32 9.47
CA GLY A 115 -1.85 -5.48 10.28
C GLY A 115 -1.24 -4.28 9.54
N LEU A 116 -1.60 -4.06 8.27
CA LEU A 116 -1.23 -2.86 7.52
C LEU A 116 -2.21 -1.71 7.81
N CYS A 117 -1.78 -0.47 7.53
CA CYS A 117 -2.65 0.69 7.68
C CYS A 117 -3.65 0.80 6.53
N ILE A 118 -4.88 1.18 6.88
CA ILE A 118 -5.93 1.50 5.90
C ILE A 118 -5.61 2.84 5.25
N SER A 119 -5.64 2.89 3.92
CA SER A 119 -5.40 4.13 3.18
C SER A 119 -6.62 5.06 3.20
N GLU A 120 -6.43 6.36 3.06
CA GLU A 120 -7.53 7.32 2.95
C GLU A 120 -8.48 7.00 1.77
N GLU A 121 -7.91 6.54 0.65
CA GLU A 121 -8.68 6.14 -0.53
C GLU A 121 -9.61 4.95 -0.22
N GLU A 122 -9.17 4.02 0.61
CA GLU A 122 -9.97 2.86 1.06
C GLU A 122 -11.09 3.28 2.04
N ILE A 123 -10.84 4.28 2.88
CA ILE A 123 -11.87 4.87 3.75
C ILE A 123 -12.97 5.52 2.90
N ILE A 124 -12.58 6.30 1.90
CA ILE A 124 -13.49 6.99 0.99
C ILE A 124 -14.29 5.96 0.18
N SER A 125 -13.65 4.91 -0.34
CA SER A 125 -14.34 3.87 -1.11
C SER A 125 -15.33 3.06 -0.26
N ASN A 126 -15.02 2.85 1.02
CA ASN A 126 -15.87 2.11 1.95
C ASN A 126 -16.96 2.98 2.59
N GLY A 127 -17.07 4.26 2.21
CA GLY A 127 -18.11 5.17 2.72
C GLY A 127 -17.92 5.59 4.18
N PHE A 128 -16.73 5.37 4.76
CA PHE A 128 -16.35 5.79 6.11
C PHE A 128 -15.61 7.13 6.10
N GLY A 129 -15.96 8.03 5.16
CA GLY A 129 -15.32 9.34 5.03
C GLY A 129 -15.22 10.09 6.37
N PRO A 130 -14.24 11.00 6.52
CA PRO A 130 -14.04 11.74 7.76
C PRO A 130 -15.36 12.34 8.25
N LYS A 131 -15.71 12.11 9.51
CA LYS A 131 -16.74 12.90 10.18
C LYS A 131 -16.16 14.30 10.35
N GLU A 132 -16.29 15.12 9.33
CA GLU A 132 -16.08 16.56 9.47
C GLU A 132 -17.04 17.05 10.55
N ASP A 133 -16.49 17.72 11.55
CA ASP A 133 -17.21 18.21 12.73
C ASP A 133 -18.40 19.07 12.31
N LEU A 134 -19.58 18.47 12.37
CA LEU A 134 -20.87 19.01 11.93
C LEU A 134 -21.43 20.04 12.93
N GLU A 135 -20.57 20.84 13.55
CA GLU A 135 -20.95 21.85 14.54
C GLU A 135 -20.84 23.28 13.97
N ASN A 136 -21.34 23.52 12.75
CA ASN A 136 -21.73 24.85 12.27
C ASN A 136 -22.55 24.76 10.97
N ARG A 137 -23.80 24.29 11.06
CA ARG A 137 -24.83 24.66 10.08
C ARG A 137 -26.21 24.69 10.74
N GLU A 138 -26.80 25.88 10.76
CA GLU A 138 -28.19 26.12 11.17
C GLU A 138 -29.17 25.22 10.37
N PRO A 139 -30.31 24.83 10.97
CA PRO A 139 -31.17 23.79 10.42
C PRO A 139 -31.92 24.32 9.19
N LYS A 140 -31.78 23.64 8.06
CA LYS A 140 -32.80 23.68 7.01
C LYS A 140 -33.66 22.45 7.14
N GLY A 141 -34.92 22.71 7.51
CA GLY A 141 -35.90 21.70 7.86
C GLY A 141 -36.32 20.80 6.71
N GLY A 142 -36.76 19.62 7.13
CA GLY A 142 -37.91 18.90 6.59
C GLY A 142 -37.83 18.42 5.16
N GLU A 143 -37.51 17.14 4.99
CA GLU A 143 -38.50 16.15 4.54
C GLU A 143 -38.01 14.75 4.95
N GLU A 144 -38.72 14.16 5.91
CA GLU A 144 -38.66 12.74 6.25
C GLU A 144 -39.43 11.99 5.17
N GLU A 145 -38.83 10.98 4.52
CA GLU A 145 -39.59 9.84 4.00
C GLU A 145 -38.75 8.54 4.05
N ASN A 146 -39.19 7.67 4.98
CA ASN A 146 -39.33 6.20 4.94
C ASN A 146 -38.16 5.25 4.56
N SER A 147 -37.57 4.69 5.63
CA SER A 147 -37.49 3.25 5.95
C SER A 147 -37.56 2.21 4.80
N SER A 148 -36.48 1.45 4.64
CA SER A 148 -36.56 0.06 4.17
C SER A 148 -35.42 -0.78 4.78
N SER A 149 -35.71 -1.34 5.94
CA SER A 149 -34.94 -2.42 6.57
C SER A 149 -35.26 -3.75 5.87
N TYR A 150 -34.37 -4.19 4.96
CA TYR A 150 -34.25 -5.57 4.48
C TYR A 150 -32.78 -5.79 4.07
N GLY A 151 -32.03 -6.82 4.46
CA GLY A 151 -32.30 -7.95 5.33
C GLY A 151 -30.98 -8.50 5.87
N ILE A 152 -30.86 -8.59 7.19
CA ILE A 152 -29.72 -9.19 7.91
C ILE A 152 -30.06 -10.61 8.40
N TYR A 153 -31.19 -11.18 7.96
CA TYR A 153 -31.59 -12.55 8.31
C TYR A 153 -31.29 -13.60 7.22
N GLY A 154 -30.57 -13.23 6.16
CA GLY A 154 -30.27 -14.10 5.01
C GLY A 154 -28.98 -14.93 5.08
N LEU A 155 -28.06 -14.66 6.02
CA LEU A 155 -26.76 -15.36 6.08
C LEU A 155 -26.53 -16.18 7.37
N VAL A 156 -27.44 -16.12 8.34
CA VAL A 156 -27.35 -16.92 9.58
C VAL A 156 -27.93 -18.34 9.40
N PHE A 157 -28.63 -18.62 8.29
CA PHE A 157 -29.23 -19.94 8.02
C PHE A 157 -28.36 -20.90 7.18
N CYS A 158 -27.19 -20.49 6.69
CA CYS A 158 -26.29 -21.40 5.95
C CYS A 158 -25.31 -22.19 6.86
N PHE A 159 -25.16 -21.83 8.13
CA PHE A 159 -24.23 -22.52 9.04
C PHE A 159 -24.86 -23.66 9.85
N ILE A 160 -26.18 -23.75 9.95
CA ILE A 160 -26.84 -24.76 10.80
C ILE A 160 -27.12 -26.09 10.06
N PHE A 161 -27.13 -26.11 8.72
CA PHE A 161 -27.35 -27.35 7.95
C PHE A 161 -26.09 -28.13 7.55
N MET A 162 -24.89 -27.59 7.78
CA MET A 162 -23.62 -28.27 7.43
C MET A 162 -23.08 -29.19 8.55
N MET A 163 -23.67 -29.18 9.75
CA MET A 163 -23.19 -29.96 10.91
C MET A 163 -24.08 -31.15 11.30
N SER A 164 -24.99 -31.58 10.41
CA SER A 164 -25.90 -32.73 10.68
C SER A 164 -25.92 -33.78 9.58
N GLY A 165 -24.88 -33.85 8.75
CA GLY A 165 -24.85 -34.75 7.58
C GLY A 165 -23.53 -35.51 7.34
N LEU A 166 -22.72 -35.75 8.37
CA LEU A 166 -21.61 -36.72 8.29
C LEU A 166 -21.70 -37.69 9.47
N GLY A 167 -22.57 -38.67 9.32
CA GLY A 167 -22.79 -39.75 10.25
C GLY A 167 -23.52 -40.87 9.53
N GLU A 168 -22.76 -41.67 8.79
CA GLU A 168 -22.95 -43.12 8.58
C GLU A 168 -21.66 -43.71 8.00
#